data_AF-A0A168M787-F1
#
_entry.id   AF-A0A168M787-F1
#
_cell.length_a   1.000
_cell.length_b   1.000
_cell.length_c   1.000
_cell.angle_alpha   90.00
_cell.angle_beta   90.00
_cell.angle_gamma   90.00
#
_symmetry.space_group_name_H-M   'P 1'
#
loop_
_entity.id
_entity.type
_entity.pdbx_description
1 polymer ?
#
loop_
_entity_poly.entity_id
_entity_poly.type
_entity_poly.pdbx_seq_one_letter_code
_entity_poly.pdbx_strand_id
1 'polypeptide(L)'
;MDTAQLQKALWEMPIETLLTEIPEIQNSMVHLIQSNKDMKEFDPEGTDPDLTLAIEENEALLQRQDKRIDLTLEVIRERVNEAAAREMGSSVATFRDRYIKESAPTVEEGVYL
;
A
#
# COMPACT_ATOMS: atom_id res chain seq x y z
N MET A 1 -5.99 -10.24 -8.08
CA MET A 1 -6.29 -8.99 -8.81
C MET A 1 -5.90 -9.20 -10.25
N ASP A 2 -6.81 -8.95 -11.20
CA ASP A 2 -6.47 -8.97 -12.62
C ASP A 2 -5.72 -7.68 -12.96
N THR A 3 -4.41 -7.77 -13.06
CA THR A 3 -3.51 -6.63 -13.31
C THR A 3 -3.77 -5.99 -14.67
N ALA A 4 -4.18 -6.76 -15.67
CA ALA A 4 -4.45 -6.24 -17.02
C ALA A 4 -5.71 -5.37 -17.04
N GLN A 5 -6.77 -5.80 -16.33
CA GLN A 5 -7.98 -4.99 -16.19
C GLN A 5 -7.72 -3.68 -15.44
N LEU A 6 -6.93 -3.73 -14.37
CA LEU A 6 -6.55 -2.52 -13.63
C LEU A 6 -5.73 -1.57 -14.49
N GLN A 7 -4.70 -2.06 -15.18
CA GLN A 7 -3.85 -1.22 -16.03
C GLN A 7 -4.69 -0.54 -17.13
N LYS A 8 -5.63 -1.28 -17.75
CA LYS A 8 -6.57 -0.71 -18.70
C LYS A 8 -7.42 0.40 -18.07
N ALA A 9 -7.98 0.18 -16.88
CA ALA A 9 -8.76 1.19 -16.18
C ALA A 9 -7.94 2.46 -15.87
N LEU A 10 -6.71 2.30 -15.37
CA LEU A 10 -5.76 3.41 -15.15
C LEU A 10 -5.47 4.19 -16.45
N TRP A 11 -5.36 3.48 -17.57
CA TRP A 11 -5.14 4.08 -18.89
C TRP A 11 -6.36 4.84 -19.44
N GLU A 12 -7.58 4.44 -19.07
CA GLU A 12 -8.82 5.06 -19.55
C GLU A 12 -9.28 6.24 -18.67
N MET A 13 -8.76 6.38 -17.44
CA MET A 13 -9.13 7.47 -16.54
C MET A 13 -8.69 8.86 -17.05
N PRO A 14 -9.43 9.94 -16.73
CA PRO A 14 -8.97 11.31 -16.95
C PRO A 14 -7.62 11.57 -16.23
N ILE A 15 -6.75 12.40 -16.83
CA ILE A 15 -5.43 12.69 -16.26
C ILE A 15 -5.54 13.28 -14.84
N GLU A 16 -6.51 14.16 -14.61
CA GLU A 16 -6.74 14.75 -13.28
C GLU A 16 -7.05 13.67 -12.24
N THR A 17 -7.92 12.72 -12.57
CA THR A 17 -8.24 11.56 -11.70
C THR A 17 -7.03 10.64 -11.51
N LEU A 18 -6.25 10.40 -12.57
CA LEU A 18 -5.05 9.56 -12.48
C LEU A 18 -4.01 10.18 -11.53
N LEU A 19 -3.89 11.50 -11.47
CA LEU A 19 -2.95 12.19 -10.60
C LEU A 19 -3.41 12.23 -9.12
N THR A 20 -4.71 12.08 -8.84
CA THR A 20 -5.23 11.99 -7.47
C THR A 20 -5.29 10.56 -6.92
N GLU A 21 -5.20 9.57 -7.81
CA GLU A 21 -5.27 8.15 -7.50
C GLU A 21 -4.26 7.70 -6.43
N ILE A 22 -2.98 8.10 -6.55
CA ILE A 22 -1.93 7.73 -5.58
C ILE A 22 -2.24 8.31 -4.18
N PRO A 23 -2.50 9.63 -4.03
CA PRO A 23 -2.92 10.20 -2.74
C PRO A 23 -4.13 9.51 -2.11
N GLU A 24 -5.14 9.14 -2.91
CA GLU A 24 -6.33 8.45 -2.40
C GLU A 24 -6.00 7.04 -1.88
N ILE A 25 -5.17 6.29 -2.61
CA ILE A 25 -4.70 4.99 -2.15
C ILE A 25 -3.89 5.14 -0.85
N GLN A 26 -2.95 6.10 -0.79
CA GLN A 26 -2.13 6.35 0.40
C GLN A 26 -3.00 6.67 1.63
N ASN A 27 -4.03 7.50 1.48
CA ASN A 27 -4.98 7.79 2.56
C ASN A 27 -5.71 6.53 3.02
N SER A 28 -6.19 5.70 2.10
CA SER A 28 -6.82 4.42 2.45
C SER A 28 -5.86 3.50 3.19
N MET A 29 -4.59 3.44 2.78
CA MET A 29 -3.57 2.63 3.44
C MET A 29 -3.30 3.11 4.87
N VAL A 30 -3.25 4.42 5.11
CA VAL A 30 -3.07 4.96 6.48
C VAL A 30 -4.18 4.51 7.40
N HIS A 31 -5.43 4.55 6.94
CA HIS A 31 -6.57 4.08 7.74
C HIS A 31 -6.49 2.58 8.06
N LEU A 32 -6.08 1.75 7.09
CA LEU A 32 -5.89 0.31 7.31
C LEU A 32 -4.76 0.04 8.30
N ILE A 33 -3.63 0.75 8.18
CA ILE A 33 -2.48 0.59 9.08
C ILE A 33 -2.86 0.99 10.51
N GLN A 34 -3.56 2.11 10.68
CA GLN A 34 -4.04 2.52 11.99
C GLN A 34 -5.05 1.51 12.56
N SER A 35 -5.99 1.03 11.74
CA SER A 35 -6.94 -0.01 12.17
C SER A 35 -6.22 -1.28 12.62
N ASN A 36 -5.17 -1.71 11.93
CA ASN A 36 -4.36 -2.87 12.33
C ASN A 36 -3.64 -2.62 13.66
N LYS A 37 -3.11 -1.41 13.86
CA LYS A 37 -2.49 -1.03 15.12
C LYS A 37 -3.50 -1.07 16.27
N ASP A 38 -4.68 -0.48 16.08
CA ASP A 38 -5.74 -0.45 17.10
C ASP A 38 -6.21 -1.86 17.48
N MET A 39 -6.35 -2.77 16.49
CA MET A 39 -6.69 -4.17 16.75
C MET A 39 -5.59 -4.91 17.53
N LYS A 40 -4.31 -4.70 17.17
CA LYS A 40 -3.17 -5.28 17.90
C LYS A 40 -3.03 -4.74 19.32
N GLU A 41 -3.41 -3.48 19.57
CA GLU A 41 -3.45 -2.91 20.92
C GLU A 41 -4.61 -3.49 21.76
N PHE A 42 -5.73 -3.84 21.12
CA PHE A 42 -6.89 -4.43 21.79
C PHE A 42 -6.70 -5.92 22.13
N ASP A 43 -6.09 -6.70 21.23
CA ASP A 43 -5.74 -8.12 21.44
C ASP A 43 -4.24 -8.37 21.22
N PRO A 44 -3.38 -8.01 22.18
CA PRO A 44 -1.93 -8.13 22.04
C PRO A 44 -1.43 -9.57 21.91
N GLU A 45 -2.18 -10.53 22.45
CA GLU A 45 -1.83 -11.95 22.44
C GLU A 45 -2.34 -12.66 21.17
N GLY A 46 -3.10 -11.98 20.31
CA GLY A 46 -3.64 -12.55 19.07
C GLY A 46 -4.56 -13.75 19.32
N THR A 47 -5.37 -13.68 20.37
CA THR A 47 -6.25 -14.78 20.79
C THR A 47 -7.65 -14.67 20.22
N ASP A 48 -8.06 -13.49 19.77
CA ASP A 48 -9.31 -13.26 19.07
C ASP A 48 -9.14 -13.61 17.58
N PRO A 49 -9.77 -14.70 17.11
CA PRO A 49 -9.62 -15.14 15.73
C PRO A 49 -10.24 -14.16 14.73
N ASP A 50 -11.26 -13.39 15.12
CA ASP A 50 -11.90 -12.42 14.24
C ASP A 50 -10.98 -11.21 14.02
N LEU A 51 -10.32 -10.74 15.08
CA LEU A 51 -9.32 -9.66 14.98
C LEU A 51 -8.09 -10.09 14.19
N THR A 52 -7.61 -11.32 14.43
CA THR A 52 -6.46 -11.88 13.70
C THR A 52 -6.76 -11.96 12.21
N LEU A 53 -7.93 -12.51 11.84
CA LEU A 53 -8.35 -12.59 10.44
C LEU A 53 -8.50 -11.20 9.79
N ALA A 54 -9.10 -10.24 10.50
CA ALA A 54 -9.25 -8.87 9.99
C ALA A 54 -7.90 -8.19 9.72
N ILE A 55 -6.91 -8.40 10.59
CA ILE A 55 -5.53 -7.91 10.39
C ILE A 55 -4.93 -8.54 9.12
N GLU A 56 -5.03 -9.85 8.95
CA GLU A 56 -4.51 -10.56 7.78
C GLU A 56 -5.15 -10.07 6.47
N GLU A 57 -6.46 -9.87 6.46
CA GLU A 57 -7.19 -9.34 5.30
C GLU A 57 -6.75 -7.91 4.95
N ASN A 58 -6.55 -7.07 5.96
CA ASN A 58 -6.05 -5.71 5.81
C ASN A 58 -4.60 -5.70 5.29
N GLU A 59 -3.73 -6.56 5.80
CA GLU A 59 -2.35 -6.70 5.32
C GLU A 59 -2.32 -7.16 3.84
N ALA A 60 -3.18 -8.11 3.47
CA ALA A 60 -3.33 -8.51 2.07
C ALA A 60 -3.87 -7.37 1.19
N LEU A 61 -4.76 -6.52 1.70
CA LEU A 61 -5.26 -5.35 1.00
C LEU A 61 -4.17 -4.28 0.82
N LEU A 62 -3.38 -4.01 1.85
CA LEU A 62 -2.23 -3.10 1.80
C LEU A 62 -1.25 -3.51 0.70
N GLN A 63 -0.90 -4.79 0.61
CA GLN A 63 -0.03 -5.31 -0.46
C GLN A 63 -0.62 -5.12 -1.86
N ARG A 64 -1.94 -5.25 -2.01
CA ARG A 64 -2.62 -5.02 -3.30
C ARG A 64 -2.63 -3.52 -3.66
N GLN A 65 -2.85 -2.66 -2.68
CA GLN A 65 -2.82 -1.20 -2.86
C GLN A 65 -1.42 -0.69 -3.20
N ASP A 66 -0.38 -1.24 -2.57
CA ASP A 66 1.02 -0.89 -2.88
C ASP A 66 1.39 -1.28 -4.33
N LYS A 67 0.97 -2.46 -4.80
CA LYS A 67 1.13 -2.86 -6.21
C LYS A 67 0.33 -1.99 -7.18
N ARG A 68 -0.86 -1.52 -6.76
CA ARG A 68 -1.66 -0.57 -7.56
C ARG A 68 -0.92 0.75 -7.71
N ILE A 69 -0.25 1.25 -6.68
CA ILE A 69 0.60 2.44 -6.76
C ILE A 69 1.69 2.27 -7.83
N ASP A 70 2.37 1.12 -7.88
CA ASP A 70 3.42 0.87 -8.88
C ASP A 70 2.87 0.95 -10.31
N LEU A 71 1.71 0.33 -10.56
CA LEU A 71 1.03 0.41 -11.86
C LEU A 71 0.56 1.83 -12.18
N THR A 72 0.03 2.56 -11.21
CA THR A 72 -0.37 3.96 -11.40
C THR A 72 0.83 4.85 -11.76
N LEU A 73 2.00 4.64 -11.13
CA LEU A 73 3.23 5.36 -11.46
C LEU A 73 3.70 5.08 -12.90
N GLU A 74 3.63 3.82 -13.34
CA GLU A 74 3.94 3.43 -14.72
C GLU A 74 3.02 4.15 -15.71
N VAL A 75 1.70 4.12 -15.47
CA VAL A 75 0.72 4.78 -16.34
C VAL A 75 0.90 6.31 -16.34
N ILE A 76 1.20 6.94 -15.20
CA ILE A 76 1.52 8.37 -15.14
C ILE A 76 2.76 8.69 -15.98
N ARG A 77 3.81 7.86 -15.91
CA ARG A 77 5.04 8.05 -16.70
C ARG A 77 4.74 8.04 -18.19
N GLU A 78 3.91 7.10 -18.63
CA GLU A 78 3.57 6.90 -20.05
C GLU A 78 2.57 7.94 -20.58
N ARG A 79 1.55 8.30 -19.80
CA ARG A 79 0.45 9.18 -20.23
C ARG A 79 0.68 10.65 -19.97
N VAL A 80 1.44 10.99 -18.93
CA VAL A 80 1.64 12.37 -18.48
C VAL A 80 3.06 12.82 -18.83
N ASN A 81 4.06 12.29 -18.11
CA ASN A 81 5.49 12.38 -18.39
C ASN A 81 6.32 11.85 -17.20
N GLU A 82 7.63 11.73 -17.43
CA GLU A 82 8.62 11.34 -16.41
C GLU A 82 8.68 12.29 -15.20
N ALA A 83 8.46 13.59 -15.39
CA ALA A 83 8.54 14.55 -14.28
C ALA A 83 7.41 14.35 -13.28
N ALA A 84 6.18 14.19 -13.75
CA ALA A 84 5.00 13.88 -12.92
C ALA A 84 5.16 12.52 -12.21
N ALA A 85 5.66 11.50 -12.92
CA ALA A 85 5.93 10.19 -12.31
C ALA A 85 7.01 10.26 -11.23
N ARG A 86 8.06 11.08 -11.42
CA ARG A 86 9.11 11.29 -10.41
C ARG A 86 8.60 12.04 -9.19
N GLU A 87 7.78 13.06 -9.38
CA GLU A 87 7.16 13.81 -8.27
C GLU A 87 6.30 12.88 -7.40
N MET A 88 5.38 12.14 -8.03
CA MET A 88 4.56 11.15 -7.33
C MET A 88 5.40 10.04 -6.70
N GLY A 89 6.41 9.55 -7.42
CA GLY A 89 7.34 8.53 -6.93
C GLY A 89 8.10 8.97 -5.67
N SER A 90 8.45 10.25 -5.56
CA SER A 90 9.06 10.80 -4.34
C SER A 90 8.09 10.75 -3.16
N SER A 91 6.82 11.13 -3.35
CA SER A 91 5.79 11.02 -2.32
C SER A 91 5.59 9.56 -1.87
N VAL A 92 5.52 8.63 -2.83
CA VAL A 92 5.41 7.19 -2.58
C VAL A 92 6.61 6.66 -1.79
N ALA A 93 7.83 7.07 -2.14
CA ALA A 93 9.03 6.65 -1.41
C ALA A 93 8.99 7.12 0.05
N THR A 94 8.61 8.37 0.31
CA THR A 94 8.44 8.89 1.68
C THR A 94 7.35 8.13 2.44
N PHE A 95 6.23 7.82 1.78
CA PHE A 95 5.15 7.05 2.37
C PHE A 95 5.59 5.63 2.76
N ARG A 96 6.25 4.91 1.85
CA ARG A 96 6.74 3.55 2.09
C ARG A 96 7.74 3.50 3.24
N ASP A 97 8.64 4.47 3.32
CA ASP A 97 9.62 4.56 4.41
C ASP A 97 8.93 4.76 5.77
N ARG A 98 7.89 5.60 5.82
CA ARG A 98 7.14 5.88 7.04
C ARG A 98 6.23 4.74 7.51
N TYR A 99 5.57 4.04 6.59
CA TYR A 99 4.43 3.19 6.93
C TYR A 99 4.62 1.70 6.61
N ILE A 100 5.46 1.37 5.63
CA ILE A 100 5.61 -0.02 5.15
C ILE A 100 6.91 -0.64 5.64
N LYS A 101 7.97 0.16 5.85
CA LYS A 101 9.28 -0.35 6.26
C LYS A 101 9.30 -0.93 7.68
N GLU A 102 8.42 -0.45 8.58
CA GLU A 102 8.28 -0.95 9.95
C GLU A 102 7.49 -2.27 10.06
N SER A 103 6.82 -2.73 9.00
CA SER A 103 6.04 -3.97 9.00
C SER A 103 6.78 -5.19 8.42
N ALA A 104 8.06 -5.04 8.03
CA ALA A 104 8.89 -6.20 7.73
C ALA A 104 9.20 -6.95 9.03
N PRO A 105 8.94 -8.27 9.13
CA PRO A 105 9.35 -9.03 10.29
C PRO A 105 10.87 -8.92 10.40
N THR A 106 11.36 -8.43 11.55
CA THR A 106 12.72 -8.72 11.99
C THR A 106 12.81 -10.23 12.03
N VAL A 107 13.45 -10.81 11.02
CA VAL A 107 13.96 -12.17 11.09
C VAL A 107 14.95 -12.12 12.25
N GLU A 108 14.51 -12.50 13.46
CA GLU A 108 15.44 -12.85 14.52
C GLU A 108 16.27 -14.00 13.95
N GLU A 109 17.47 -13.68 13.47
CA GLU A 109 18.48 -14.67 13.20
C GLU A 109 18.68 -15.43 14.51
N GLY A 110 18.13 -16.64 14.53
CA GLY A 110 18.31 -17.57 15.63
C GLY A 110 19.81 -17.76 15.87
N VAL A 111 20.30 -17.17 16.95
CA VAL A 111 21.57 -17.54 17.54
C VAL A 111 21.31 -18.86 18.27
N TYR A 112 21.47 -19.96 17.54
CA TYR A 112 21.78 -21.24 18.15
C TYR A 112 23.15 -21.13 18.82
N LEU A 113 23.18 -21.02 20.15
CA LEU A 113 24.31 -21.42 20.99
C LEU A 113 23.80 -22.09 22.26
#